data_AF-A0A661NJZ8-F1
#
_entry.id   AF-A0A661NJZ8-F1
#
_cell.length_a   1.000
_cell.length_b   1.000
_cell.length_c   1.000
_cell.angle_alpha   90.00
_cell.angle_beta   90.00
_cell.angle_gamma   90.00
#
_symmetry.space_group_name_H-M   'P 1'
#
loop_
_entity.id
_entity.type
_entity.pdbx_description
1 polymer ?
#
loop_
_entity_poly.entity_id
_entity_poly.type
_entity_poly.pdbx_seq_one_letter_code
_entity_poly.pdbx_strand_id
1 'polypeptide(L)'
;MPVLLLPLLLAGCPKRHSGDIDVDAVQERVDTIDGLLSQAGRQVESKNIAQAREHLEEAEEIMEDEADLLAAYPELGELRQRLEQTRRQLCAGSVEVSLGEFYRLLRQKLVERAQEQIEEVNRCYRQCRQVIEGNSEYLALKMGVEGAPGELERLRRRLAAEADKKRVDEAGGRLQQALQRLEASLVELEKSPNQPERARRIKSALAGWQAELKESAGQLDKLPGWPAWRKRLAARQAGLQARLEKAVRRGKLLALATGILPRAARTSLQAATTRDLQQSRKLVQQAYDDYRKCLEVVQRFLAVEPSLARFRVPWRSTRRSVSWLRNHCRANLRITSRMLRKLGVKIKALPARPAPEKKKPTTSTIPAKKKKKKKKRRGRIRRW
;
A
#
# COMPACT_ATOMS: atom_id res chain seq x y z
N MET A 1 -58.50 -70.63 49.21
CA MET A 1 -57.43 -71.54 49.65
C MET A 1 -56.30 -71.49 48.62
N PRO A 2 -55.00 -71.42 48.99
CA PRO A 2 -54.34 -71.10 50.28
C PRO A 2 -53.62 -69.72 50.17
N VAL A 3 -53.72 -68.77 51.11
CA VAL A 3 -53.02 -68.65 52.40
C VAL A 3 -51.67 -69.37 52.45
N LEU A 4 -50.61 -68.66 52.09
CA LEU A 4 -49.25 -68.99 52.51
C LEU A 4 -48.75 -67.89 53.44
N LEU A 5 -48.81 -68.20 54.73
CA LEU A 5 -48.03 -67.58 55.80
C LEU A 5 -46.54 -67.76 55.48
N LEU A 6 -45.78 -66.66 55.48
CA LEU A 6 -44.33 -66.68 55.66
C LEU A 6 -43.96 -65.85 56.90
N PRO A 7 -42.93 -66.27 57.66
CA PRO A 7 -42.74 -65.89 59.05
C PRO A 7 -42.08 -64.51 59.20
N LEU A 8 -42.55 -63.79 60.21
CA LEU A 8 -41.88 -62.66 60.86
C LEU A 8 -40.47 -63.10 61.32
N LEU A 9 -39.45 -62.78 60.54
CA LEU A 9 -38.09 -62.64 61.04
C LEU A 9 -37.97 -61.24 61.66
N LEU A 10 -37.97 -61.22 63.00
CA LEU A 10 -37.53 -60.09 63.81
C LEU A 10 -36.08 -59.76 63.43
N ALA A 11 -35.89 -58.82 62.50
CA ALA A 11 -34.62 -58.12 62.34
C ALA A 11 -34.37 -57.37 63.65
N GLY A 12 -33.38 -57.83 64.41
CA GLY A 12 -32.96 -57.17 65.64
C GLY A 12 -32.61 -55.72 65.36
N CYS A 13 -33.14 -54.81 66.17
CA CYS A 13 -32.64 -53.45 66.27
C CYS A 13 -31.13 -53.53 66.58
N PRO A 14 -30.23 -52.99 65.73
CA PRO A 14 -28.86 -52.82 66.14
C PRO A 14 -28.90 -51.91 67.38
N LYS A 15 -28.42 -52.44 68.51
CA LYS A 15 -28.11 -51.64 69.68
C LYS A 15 -27.12 -50.57 69.21
N ARG A 16 -27.59 -49.32 69.08
CA ARG A 16 -26.70 -48.16 69.04
C ARG A 16 -25.89 -48.21 70.33
N HIS A 17 -24.66 -48.67 70.25
CA HIS A 17 -23.67 -48.32 71.25
C HIS A 17 -23.55 -46.81 71.19
N SER A 18 -23.96 -46.12 72.25
CA SER A 18 -23.48 -44.78 72.56
C SER A 18 -22.00 -44.94 72.88
N GLY A 19 -21.17 -45.11 71.84
CA GLY A 19 -19.76 -44.83 71.96
C GLY A 19 -19.64 -43.35 72.28
N ASP A 20 -18.97 -43.04 73.39
CA ASP A 20 -18.59 -41.66 73.68
C ASP A 20 -17.89 -41.11 72.43
N ILE A 21 -18.47 -40.06 71.85
CA ILE A 21 -17.86 -39.35 70.74
C ILE A 21 -16.57 -38.75 71.30
N ASP A 22 -15.43 -39.15 70.71
CA ASP A 22 -14.14 -38.61 71.08
C ASP A 22 -14.07 -37.15 70.60
N VAL A 23 -14.34 -36.22 71.52
CA VAL A 23 -14.36 -34.78 71.25
C VAL A 23 -12.99 -34.28 70.80
N ASP A 24 -11.91 -34.87 71.30
CA ASP A 24 -10.55 -34.50 70.94
C ASP A 24 -10.25 -34.91 69.49
N ALA A 25 -10.70 -36.11 69.09
CA ALA A 25 -10.61 -36.55 67.69
C ALA A 25 -11.42 -35.67 66.74
N VAL A 26 -12.64 -35.26 67.12
CA VAL A 26 -13.44 -34.32 66.31
C VAL A 26 -12.71 -32.97 66.16
N GLN A 27 -12.14 -32.45 67.24
CA GLN A 27 -11.45 -31.15 67.23
C GLN A 27 -10.18 -31.17 66.38
N GLU A 28 -9.35 -32.21 66.48
CA GLU A 28 -8.12 -32.35 65.68
C GLU A 28 -8.42 -32.33 64.17
N ARG A 29 -9.55 -32.93 63.78
CA ARG A 29 -10.00 -32.97 62.38
C ARG A 29 -10.50 -31.62 61.90
N VAL A 30 -11.29 -30.92 62.72
CA VAL A 30 -11.72 -29.55 62.43
C VAL A 30 -10.50 -28.62 62.27
N ASP A 31 -9.51 -28.71 63.16
CA ASP A 31 -8.28 -27.90 63.08
C ASP A 31 -7.48 -28.19 61.81
N THR A 32 -7.45 -29.46 61.38
CA THR A 32 -6.80 -29.87 60.13
C THR A 32 -7.52 -29.27 58.91
N ILE A 33 -8.84 -29.37 58.85
CA ILE A 33 -9.66 -28.80 57.77
C ILE A 33 -9.49 -27.27 57.71
N ASP A 34 -9.56 -26.57 58.86
CA ASP A 34 -9.41 -25.10 58.89
C ASP A 34 -7.99 -24.66 58.49
N GLY A 35 -6.98 -25.46 58.86
CA GLY A 35 -5.61 -25.32 58.40
C GLY A 35 -5.48 -25.41 56.88
N LEU A 36 -6.08 -26.44 56.26
CA LEU A 36 -6.10 -26.64 54.81
C LEU A 36 -6.86 -25.52 54.08
N LEU A 37 -8.04 -25.11 54.57
CA LEU A 37 -8.80 -24.00 54.00
C LEU A 37 -8.04 -22.67 54.07
N SER A 38 -7.35 -22.42 55.18
CA SER A 38 -6.48 -21.25 55.35
C SER A 38 -5.29 -21.27 54.38
N GLN A 39 -4.68 -22.44 54.17
CA GLN A 39 -3.59 -22.61 53.19
C GLN A 39 -4.10 -22.40 51.77
N ALA A 40 -5.24 -22.99 51.41
CA ALA A 40 -5.88 -22.79 50.13
C ALA A 40 -6.14 -21.30 49.85
N GLY A 41 -6.69 -20.55 50.82
CA GLY A 41 -6.88 -19.10 50.71
C GLY A 41 -5.59 -18.33 50.41
N ARG A 42 -4.50 -18.60 51.15
CA ARG A 42 -3.19 -17.99 50.89
C ARG A 42 -2.63 -18.32 49.51
N GLN A 43 -2.88 -19.54 49.02
CA GLN A 43 -2.44 -19.95 47.69
C GLN A 43 -3.25 -19.28 46.57
N VAL A 44 -4.54 -19.00 46.80
CA VAL A 44 -5.33 -18.17 45.87
C VAL A 44 -4.75 -16.75 45.80
N GLU A 45 -4.43 -16.15 46.94
CA GLU A 45 -3.82 -14.81 47.00
C GLU A 45 -2.44 -14.76 46.32
N SER A 46 -1.64 -15.82 46.46
CA SER A 46 -0.35 -15.97 45.79
C SER A 46 -0.47 -16.32 44.30
N LYS A 47 -1.69 -16.52 43.79
CA LYS A 47 -2.02 -16.95 42.42
C LYS A 47 -1.54 -18.36 42.08
N ASN A 48 -1.29 -19.19 43.10
CA ASN A 48 -0.96 -20.60 42.93
C ASN A 48 -2.21 -21.48 42.97
N ILE A 49 -3.00 -21.42 41.89
CA ILE A 49 -4.30 -22.09 41.79
C ILE A 49 -4.19 -23.62 41.91
N ALA A 50 -3.08 -24.21 41.47
CA ALA A 50 -2.86 -25.66 41.54
C ALA A 50 -2.76 -26.15 43.00
N GLN A 51 -1.92 -25.51 43.82
CA GLN A 51 -1.78 -25.85 45.24
C GLN A 51 -3.05 -25.49 46.03
N ALA A 52 -3.69 -24.35 45.69
CA ALA A 52 -4.94 -23.96 46.34
C ALA A 52 -6.06 -25.01 46.12
N ARG A 53 -6.08 -25.64 44.94
CA ARG A 53 -7.03 -26.69 44.60
C ARG A 53 -6.74 -28.00 45.33
N GLU A 54 -5.47 -28.40 45.40
CA GLU A 54 -5.04 -29.59 46.15
C GLU A 54 -5.48 -29.52 47.62
N HIS A 55 -5.22 -28.39 48.29
CA HIS A 55 -5.64 -28.19 49.68
C HIS A 55 -7.16 -28.15 49.87
N LEU A 56 -7.91 -27.64 48.88
CA LEU A 56 -9.38 -27.64 48.94
C LEU A 56 -9.94 -29.04 48.72
N GLU A 57 -9.41 -29.80 47.76
CA GLU A 57 -9.83 -31.19 47.49
C GLU A 57 -9.53 -32.09 48.70
N GLU A 58 -8.38 -31.92 49.36
CA GLU A 58 -8.02 -32.65 50.60
C GLU A 58 -8.97 -32.28 51.76
N ALA A 59 -9.33 -31.00 51.90
CA ALA A 59 -10.30 -30.57 52.91
C ALA A 59 -11.72 -31.12 52.64
N GLU A 60 -12.13 -31.19 51.37
CA GLU A 60 -13.41 -31.79 50.95
C GLU A 60 -13.42 -33.31 51.23
N GLU A 61 -12.34 -34.02 50.90
CA GLU A 61 -12.18 -35.46 51.13
C GLU A 61 -12.30 -35.80 52.63
N ILE A 62 -11.59 -35.08 53.51
CA ILE A 62 -11.70 -35.28 54.97
C ILE A 62 -13.13 -35.02 55.46
N MET A 63 -13.80 -33.98 54.95
CA MET A 63 -15.18 -33.68 55.33
C MET A 63 -16.18 -34.75 54.88
N GLU A 64 -15.93 -35.41 53.74
CA GLU A 64 -16.77 -36.49 53.22
C GLU A 64 -16.50 -37.81 53.93
N ASP A 65 -15.24 -38.21 54.08
CA ASP A 65 -14.82 -39.46 54.71
C ASP A 65 -15.20 -39.52 56.19
N GLU A 66 -15.17 -38.38 56.88
CA GLU A 66 -15.43 -38.28 58.32
C GLU A 66 -16.76 -37.59 58.62
N ALA A 67 -17.70 -37.59 57.68
CA ALA A 67 -19.00 -36.91 57.81
C ALA A 67 -19.79 -37.32 59.07
N ASP A 68 -19.76 -38.60 59.44
CA ASP A 68 -20.43 -39.14 60.64
C ASP A 68 -19.79 -38.65 61.94
N LEU A 69 -18.47 -38.50 61.96
CA LEU A 69 -17.72 -37.98 63.10
C LEU A 69 -17.95 -36.46 63.26
N LEU A 70 -17.88 -35.73 62.15
CA LEU A 70 -18.07 -34.28 62.10
C LEU A 70 -19.53 -33.87 62.35
N ALA A 71 -20.51 -34.75 62.19
CA ALA A 71 -21.91 -34.47 62.48
C ALA A 71 -22.17 -34.11 63.95
N ALA A 72 -21.29 -34.52 64.86
CA ALA A 72 -21.34 -34.16 66.28
C ALA A 72 -20.81 -32.74 66.57
N TYR A 73 -20.14 -32.10 65.60
CA TYR A 73 -19.53 -30.79 65.79
C TYR A 73 -20.57 -29.66 65.68
N PRO A 74 -20.75 -28.83 66.73
CA PRO A 74 -21.80 -27.82 66.78
C PRO A 74 -21.62 -26.69 65.76
N GLU A 75 -20.39 -26.40 65.34
CA GLU A 75 -20.06 -25.32 64.39
C GLU A 75 -19.81 -25.84 62.96
N LEU A 76 -20.25 -27.07 62.64
CA LEU A 76 -20.09 -27.66 61.30
C LEU A 76 -20.66 -26.75 60.18
N GLY A 77 -21.69 -25.97 60.49
CA GLY A 77 -22.25 -24.98 59.57
C GLY A 77 -21.25 -23.87 59.19
N GLU A 78 -20.45 -23.40 60.13
CA GLU A 78 -19.42 -22.37 59.87
C GLU A 78 -18.27 -22.96 59.05
N LEU A 79 -17.84 -24.18 59.36
CA LEU A 79 -16.80 -24.88 58.61
C LEU A 79 -17.22 -25.09 57.15
N ARG A 80 -18.46 -25.55 56.92
CA ARG A 80 -19.05 -25.66 55.57
C ARG A 80 -19.13 -24.31 54.86
N GLN A 81 -19.48 -23.26 55.59
CA GLN A 81 -19.52 -21.90 55.03
C GLN A 81 -18.13 -21.40 54.61
N ARG A 82 -17.09 -21.68 55.42
CA ARG A 82 -15.69 -21.38 55.07
C ARG A 82 -15.24 -22.17 53.85
N LEU A 83 -15.55 -23.45 53.77
CA LEU A 83 -15.23 -24.28 52.61
C LEU A 83 -15.85 -23.70 51.33
N GLU A 84 -17.13 -23.37 51.36
CA GLU A 84 -17.82 -22.72 50.24
C GLU A 84 -17.23 -21.35 49.89
N GLN A 85 -16.82 -20.56 50.89
CA GLN A 85 -16.13 -19.29 50.64
C GLN A 85 -14.78 -19.48 49.96
N THR A 86 -13.95 -20.42 50.43
CA THR A 86 -12.66 -20.76 49.82
C THR A 86 -12.85 -21.29 48.40
N ARG A 87 -13.87 -22.13 48.17
CA ARG A 87 -14.26 -22.60 46.83
C ARG A 87 -14.60 -21.45 45.89
N ARG A 88 -15.35 -20.44 46.36
CA ARG A 88 -15.66 -19.23 45.59
C ARG A 88 -14.42 -18.42 45.26
N GLN A 89 -13.51 -18.25 46.22
CA GLN A 89 -12.24 -17.55 46.03
C GLN A 89 -11.35 -18.28 45.02
N LEU A 90 -11.22 -19.60 45.13
CA LEU A 90 -10.46 -20.42 44.17
C LEU A 90 -11.03 -20.29 42.76
N CYS A 91 -12.35 -20.39 42.62
CA CYS A 91 -13.01 -20.23 41.34
C CYS A 91 -12.80 -18.84 40.74
N ALA A 92 -12.96 -17.77 41.52
CA ALA A 92 -12.70 -16.40 41.08
C ALA A 92 -11.23 -16.18 40.68
N GLY A 93 -10.30 -16.62 41.52
CA GLY A 93 -8.86 -16.54 41.28
C GLY A 93 -8.42 -17.32 40.05
N SER A 94 -8.99 -18.51 39.80
CA SER A 94 -8.69 -19.29 38.60
C SER A 94 -9.03 -18.54 37.31
N VAL A 95 -10.21 -17.90 37.26
CA VAL A 95 -10.64 -17.09 36.12
C VAL A 95 -9.76 -15.85 36.00
N GLU A 96 -9.44 -15.18 37.10
CA GLU A 96 -8.59 -13.99 37.10
C GLU A 96 -7.17 -14.28 36.57
N VAL A 97 -6.54 -15.35 37.04
CA VAL A 97 -5.19 -15.76 36.61
C VAL A 97 -5.17 -16.06 35.11
N SER A 98 -6.11 -16.88 34.62
CA SER A 98 -6.21 -17.19 33.19
C SER A 98 -6.51 -15.95 32.34
N LEU A 99 -7.35 -15.02 32.83
CA LEU A 99 -7.66 -13.77 32.14
C LEU A 99 -6.45 -12.82 32.11
N GLY A 100 -5.69 -12.76 33.21
CA GLY A 100 -4.44 -12.01 33.29
C GLY A 100 -3.41 -12.50 32.28
N GLU A 101 -3.28 -13.82 32.15
CA GLU A 101 -2.41 -14.46 31.16
C GLU A 101 -2.83 -14.13 29.73
N PHE A 102 -4.13 -14.18 29.43
CA PHE A 102 -4.66 -13.75 28.12
C PHE A 102 -4.24 -12.31 27.77
N TYR A 103 -4.42 -11.35 28.69
CA TYR A 103 -4.02 -9.96 28.43
C TYR A 103 -2.50 -9.78 28.34
N ARG A 104 -1.71 -10.63 29.01
CA ARG A 104 -0.25 -10.67 28.85
C ARG A 104 0.12 -11.09 27.43
N LEU A 105 -0.49 -12.17 26.93
CA LEU A 105 -0.29 -12.68 25.56
C LEU A 105 -0.74 -11.66 24.49
N LEU A 106 -1.86 -10.98 24.71
CA LEU A 106 -2.31 -9.88 23.83
C LEU A 106 -1.28 -8.76 23.75
N ARG A 107 -0.69 -8.33 24.87
CA ARG A 107 0.35 -7.29 24.89
C ARG A 107 1.61 -7.72 24.14
N GLN A 108 1.94 -9.01 24.19
CA GLN A 108 3.04 -9.62 23.43
C GLN A 108 2.70 -9.84 21.95
N LYS A 109 1.48 -9.52 21.51
CA LYS A 109 0.99 -9.72 20.14
C LYS A 109 0.94 -11.19 19.69
N LEU A 110 0.81 -12.13 20.63
CA LEU A 110 0.75 -13.57 20.37
C LEU A 110 -0.70 -14.02 20.16
N VAL A 111 -1.24 -13.76 18.96
CA VAL A 111 -2.68 -13.97 18.64
C VAL A 111 -3.14 -15.41 18.84
N GLU A 112 -2.38 -16.40 18.35
CA GLU A 112 -2.79 -17.82 18.44
C GLU A 112 -2.82 -18.31 19.88
N ARG A 113 -1.78 -18.01 20.68
CA ARG A 113 -1.76 -18.35 22.10
C ARG A 113 -2.83 -17.61 22.90
N ALA A 114 -3.11 -16.35 22.56
CA ALA A 114 -4.20 -15.60 23.19
C ALA A 114 -5.57 -16.20 22.82
N GLN A 115 -5.74 -16.78 21.62
CA GLN A 115 -6.96 -17.50 21.23
C GLN A 115 -7.16 -18.77 22.07
N GLU A 116 -6.12 -19.59 22.23
CA GLU A 116 -6.16 -20.78 23.09
C GLU A 116 -6.49 -20.39 24.54
N GLN A 117 -5.85 -19.33 25.04
CA GLN A 117 -6.05 -18.85 26.40
C GLN A 117 -7.47 -18.34 26.65
N ILE A 118 -8.10 -17.64 25.70
CA ILE A 118 -9.48 -17.17 25.88
C ILE A 118 -10.49 -18.32 25.87
N GLU A 119 -10.20 -19.41 25.16
CA GLU A 119 -11.02 -20.63 25.21
C GLU A 119 -10.93 -21.31 26.57
N GLU A 120 -9.73 -21.34 27.17
CA GLU A 120 -9.51 -21.81 28.55
C GLU A 120 -10.25 -20.92 29.57
N VAL A 121 -10.10 -19.60 29.48
CA VAL A 121 -10.84 -18.65 30.32
C VAL A 121 -12.35 -18.87 30.24
N ASN A 122 -12.90 -19.04 29.04
CA ASN A 122 -14.33 -19.32 28.84
C ASN A 122 -14.75 -20.69 29.38
N ARG A 123 -13.85 -21.68 29.41
CA ARG A 123 -14.11 -22.99 30.02
C ARG A 123 -14.17 -22.87 31.55
N CYS A 124 -13.14 -22.27 32.16
CA CYS A 124 -13.07 -22.04 33.60
C CYS A 124 -14.24 -21.18 34.09
N TYR A 125 -14.54 -20.09 33.38
CA TYR A 125 -15.66 -19.21 33.72
C TYR A 125 -17.01 -19.95 33.69
N ARG A 126 -17.25 -20.81 32.68
CA ARG A 126 -18.48 -21.61 32.61
C ARG A 126 -18.62 -22.59 33.76
N GLN A 127 -17.52 -23.25 34.15
CA GLN A 127 -17.51 -24.20 35.26
C GLN A 127 -17.74 -23.49 36.61
N CYS A 128 -17.10 -22.34 36.81
CA CYS A 128 -17.17 -21.60 38.07
C CYS A 128 -18.39 -20.67 38.19
N ARG A 129 -19.14 -20.43 37.11
CA ARG A 129 -20.19 -19.40 37.03
C ARG A 129 -21.17 -19.41 38.21
N GLN A 130 -21.76 -20.57 38.49
CA GLN A 130 -22.77 -20.71 39.55
C GLN A 130 -22.17 -20.48 40.95
N VAL A 131 -20.89 -20.79 41.12
CA VAL A 131 -20.16 -20.61 42.37
C VAL A 131 -19.84 -19.13 42.60
N ILE A 132 -19.42 -18.40 41.54
CA ILE A 132 -18.97 -17.01 41.66
C ILE A 132 -20.09 -15.95 41.57
N GLU A 133 -21.31 -16.30 41.15
CA GLU A 133 -22.41 -15.35 40.92
C GLU A 133 -22.80 -14.50 42.15
N GLY A 134 -22.45 -14.94 43.37
CA GLY A 134 -22.65 -14.19 44.61
C GLY A 134 -21.43 -13.40 45.12
N ASN A 135 -20.31 -13.42 44.40
CA ASN A 135 -19.09 -12.70 44.78
C ASN A 135 -19.15 -11.23 44.29
N SER A 136 -18.65 -10.29 45.09
CA SER A 136 -18.55 -8.87 44.72
C SER A 136 -17.71 -8.63 43.45
N GLU A 137 -16.75 -9.52 43.18
CA GLU A 137 -15.85 -9.45 42.02
C GLU A 137 -16.45 -10.02 40.72
N TYR A 138 -17.60 -10.69 40.81
CA TYR A 138 -18.24 -11.36 39.69
C TYR A 138 -18.45 -10.45 38.48
N LEU A 139 -18.91 -9.21 38.71
CA LEU A 139 -19.20 -8.28 37.63
C LEU A 139 -17.94 -7.90 36.86
N ALA A 140 -16.83 -7.67 37.57
CA ALA A 140 -15.55 -7.32 36.94
C ALA A 140 -15.00 -8.48 36.10
N LEU A 141 -15.04 -9.70 36.65
CA LEU A 141 -14.64 -10.91 35.92
C LEU A 141 -15.51 -11.13 34.68
N LYS A 142 -16.84 -11.03 34.82
CA LYS A 142 -17.78 -11.17 33.71
C LYS A 142 -17.47 -10.18 32.59
N MET A 143 -17.32 -8.90 32.91
CA MET A 143 -17.00 -7.86 31.92
C MET A 143 -15.65 -8.12 31.23
N GLY A 144 -14.66 -8.61 31.98
CA GLY A 144 -13.36 -8.99 31.43
C GLY A 144 -13.45 -10.16 30.44
N VAL A 145 -14.16 -11.22 30.82
CA VAL A 145 -14.37 -12.41 29.98
C VAL A 145 -15.17 -12.07 28.72
N GLU A 146 -16.24 -11.27 28.84
CA GLU A 146 -17.09 -10.87 27.70
C GLU A 146 -16.37 -9.88 26.76
N GLY A 147 -15.49 -9.01 27.28
CA GLY A 147 -14.74 -8.03 26.51
C GLY A 147 -13.49 -8.59 25.80
N ALA A 148 -12.89 -9.64 26.34
CA ALA A 148 -11.64 -10.24 25.84
C ALA A 148 -11.67 -10.66 24.35
N PRO A 149 -12.72 -11.34 23.84
CA PRO A 149 -12.81 -11.68 22.41
C PRO A 149 -12.77 -10.44 21.50
N GLY A 150 -13.42 -9.35 21.90
CA GLY A 150 -13.41 -8.09 21.15
C GLY A 150 -12.01 -7.46 21.07
N GLU A 151 -11.23 -7.54 22.15
CA GLU A 151 -9.84 -7.06 22.15
C GLU A 151 -8.92 -7.91 21.27
N LEU A 152 -9.11 -9.23 21.26
CA LEU A 152 -8.39 -10.13 20.37
C LEU A 152 -8.70 -9.83 18.90
N GLU A 153 -9.97 -9.62 18.55
CA GLU A 153 -10.35 -9.20 17.19
C GLU A 153 -9.74 -7.85 16.81
N ARG A 154 -9.75 -6.87 17.72
CA ARG A 154 -9.12 -5.55 17.49
C ARG A 154 -7.62 -5.70 17.24
N LEU A 155 -6.95 -6.59 17.96
CA LEU A 155 -5.53 -6.87 17.73
C LEU A 155 -5.30 -7.55 16.36
N ARG A 156 -6.11 -8.56 16.01
CA ARG A 156 -6.07 -9.23 14.69
C ARG A 156 -6.20 -8.22 13.54
N ARG A 157 -7.20 -7.33 13.62
CA ARG A 157 -7.41 -6.29 12.61
C ARG A 157 -6.24 -5.31 12.53
N ARG A 158 -5.66 -4.90 13.67
CA ARG A 158 -4.47 -4.03 13.71
C ARG A 158 -3.26 -4.69 13.05
N LEU A 159 -2.96 -5.95 13.38
CA LEU A 159 -1.84 -6.68 12.79
C LEU A 159 -2.03 -6.92 11.29
N ALA A 160 -3.25 -7.25 10.86
CA ALA A 160 -3.58 -7.38 9.44
C ALA A 160 -3.36 -6.04 8.69
N ALA A 161 -3.83 -4.93 9.26
CA ALA A 161 -3.62 -3.60 8.68
C ALA A 161 -2.13 -3.21 8.61
N GLU A 162 -1.33 -3.54 9.62
CA GLU A 162 0.12 -3.33 9.59
C GLU A 162 0.80 -4.17 8.50
N ALA A 163 0.40 -5.43 8.34
CA ALA A 163 0.92 -6.31 7.30
C ALA A 163 0.54 -5.82 5.89
N ASP A 164 -0.70 -5.38 5.70
CA ASP A 164 -1.17 -4.82 4.44
C ASP A 164 -0.43 -3.53 4.09
N LYS A 165 -0.22 -2.65 5.07
CA LYS A 165 0.59 -1.44 4.89
C LYS A 165 2.01 -1.78 4.46
N LYS A 166 2.67 -2.75 5.11
CA LYS A 166 4.01 -3.21 4.72
C LYS A 166 4.05 -3.70 3.28
N ARG A 167 3.07 -4.51 2.87
CA ARG A 167 2.96 -4.99 1.47
C ARG A 167 2.81 -3.85 0.47
N VAL A 168 1.98 -2.85 0.79
CA VAL A 168 1.79 -1.65 -0.04
C VAL A 168 3.09 -0.83 -0.12
N ASP A 169 3.76 -0.61 1.00
CA ASP A 169 5.00 0.18 1.08
C ASP A 169 6.16 -0.52 0.35
N GLU A 170 6.29 -1.85 0.45
CA GLU A 170 7.31 -2.63 -0.26
C GLU A 170 7.09 -2.63 -1.78
N ALA A 171 5.85 -2.88 -2.23
CA ALA A 171 5.52 -2.84 -3.65
C ALA A 171 5.67 -1.42 -4.22
N GLY A 172 5.16 -0.41 -3.51
CA GLY A 172 5.28 1.00 -3.87
C GLY A 172 6.75 1.45 -3.92
N GLY A 173 7.55 1.04 -2.93
CA GLY A 173 8.97 1.36 -2.84
C GLY A 173 9.78 0.83 -4.02
N ARG A 174 9.59 -0.45 -4.40
CA ARG A 174 10.25 -1.05 -5.57
C ARG A 174 9.93 -0.29 -6.87
N LEU A 175 8.64 -0.04 -7.11
CA LEU A 175 8.18 0.69 -8.31
C LEU A 175 8.69 2.15 -8.31
N GLN A 176 8.73 2.79 -7.15
CA GLN A 176 9.27 4.14 -7.02
C GLN A 176 10.77 4.21 -7.34
N GLN A 177 11.56 3.27 -6.82
CA GLN A 177 13.00 3.20 -7.12
C GLN A 177 13.24 2.98 -8.62
N ALA A 178 12.46 2.11 -9.26
CA ALA A 178 12.53 1.89 -10.70
C ALA A 178 12.25 3.20 -11.49
N LEU A 179 11.20 3.95 -11.10
CA LEU A 179 10.92 5.26 -11.70
C LEU A 179 12.03 6.28 -11.47
N GLN A 180 12.66 6.30 -10.28
CA GLN A 180 13.78 7.20 -9.99
C GLN A 180 15.00 6.90 -10.88
N ARG A 181 15.32 5.62 -11.11
CA ARG A 181 16.40 5.21 -12.03
C ARG A 181 16.09 5.65 -13.47
N LEU A 182 14.84 5.49 -13.89
CA LEU A 182 14.36 5.96 -15.20
C LEU A 182 14.47 7.48 -15.33
N GLU A 183 14.09 8.21 -14.29
CA GLU A 183 14.19 9.67 -14.23
C GLU A 183 15.65 10.14 -14.33
N ALA A 184 16.58 9.51 -13.61
CA ALA A 184 18.00 9.83 -13.72
C ALA A 184 18.54 9.59 -15.14
N SER A 185 18.17 8.46 -15.76
CA SER A 185 18.55 8.18 -17.15
C SER A 185 17.95 9.18 -18.14
N LEU A 186 16.73 9.67 -17.87
CA LEU A 186 16.07 10.70 -18.67
C LEU A 186 16.73 12.06 -18.52
N VAL A 187 17.16 12.46 -17.33
CA VAL A 187 17.93 13.71 -17.11
C VAL A 187 19.20 13.71 -17.94
N GLU A 188 19.92 12.58 -17.99
CA GLU A 188 21.10 12.45 -18.85
C GLU A 188 20.77 12.52 -20.34
N LEU A 189 19.65 11.94 -20.77
CA LEU A 189 19.15 12.10 -22.15
C LEU A 189 18.74 13.55 -22.45
N GLU A 190 18.19 14.29 -21.48
CA GLU A 190 17.84 15.70 -21.64
C GLU A 190 19.09 16.59 -21.82
N LYS A 191 20.20 16.23 -21.14
CA LYS A 191 21.52 16.87 -21.34
C LYS A 191 22.10 16.56 -22.73
N SER A 192 21.96 15.31 -23.18
CA SER A 192 22.49 14.82 -24.47
C SER A 192 21.39 14.17 -25.33
N PRO A 193 20.57 14.97 -26.05
CA PRO A 193 19.36 14.45 -26.70
C PRO A 193 19.61 13.52 -27.89
N ASN A 194 20.82 13.52 -28.46
CA ASN A 194 21.18 12.75 -29.65
C ASN A 194 21.61 11.30 -29.31
N GLN A 195 20.88 10.63 -28.42
CA GLN A 195 21.16 9.25 -27.99
C GLN A 195 19.92 8.36 -28.26
N PRO A 196 19.72 7.88 -29.50
CA PRO A 196 18.50 7.14 -29.88
C PRO A 196 18.35 5.82 -29.14
N GLU A 197 19.44 5.08 -28.92
CA GLU A 197 19.40 3.81 -28.18
C GLU A 197 19.03 4.00 -26.71
N ARG A 198 19.53 5.06 -26.06
CA ARG A 198 19.14 5.39 -24.69
C ARG A 198 17.66 5.73 -24.61
N ALA A 199 17.14 6.52 -25.55
CA ALA A 199 15.72 6.83 -25.62
C ALA A 199 14.84 5.57 -25.81
N ARG A 200 15.29 4.62 -26.63
CA ARG A 200 14.61 3.31 -26.81
C ARG A 200 14.60 2.51 -25.51
N ARG A 201 15.74 2.41 -24.82
CA ARG A 201 15.86 1.71 -23.53
C ARG A 201 14.98 2.33 -22.45
N ILE A 202 14.91 3.66 -22.35
CA ILE A 202 14.02 4.34 -21.40
C ILE A 202 12.55 4.06 -21.77
N LYS A 203 12.20 4.11 -23.06
CA LYS A 203 10.84 3.81 -23.52
C LYS A 203 10.41 2.39 -23.18
N SER A 204 11.26 1.39 -23.45
CA SER A 204 10.96 -0.01 -23.12
C SER A 204 10.85 -0.23 -21.62
N ALA A 205 11.74 0.38 -20.83
CA ALA A 205 11.70 0.28 -19.39
C ALA A 205 10.47 0.98 -18.77
N LEU A 206 10.01 2.12 -19.31
CA LEU A 206 8.73 2.73 -18.90
C LEU A 206 7.52 1.84 -19.24
N ALA A 207 7.55 1.13 -20.36
CA ALA A 207 6.50 0.19 -20.72
C ALA A 207 6.50 -1.05 -19.81
N GLY A 208 7.68 -1.61 -19.50
CA GLY A 208 7.83 -2.70 -18.54
C GLY A 208 7.34 -2.32 -17.15
N TRP A 209 7.75 -1.14 -16.66
CA TRP A 209 7.27 -0.60 -15.39
C TRP A 209 5.74 -0.44 -15.36
N GLN A 210 5.12 -0.01 -16.47
CA GLN A 210 3.66 0.12 -16.56
C GLN A 210 2.95 -1.24 -16.53
N ALA A 211 3.56 -2.29 -17.08
CA ALA A 211 3.03 -3.65 -16.98
C ALA A 211 3.11 -4.15 -15.53
N GLU A 212 4.25 -3.96 -14.86
CA GLU A 212 4.44 -4.34 -13.45
C GLU A 212 3.45 -3.63 -12.51
N LEU A 213 3.16 -2.34 -12.77
CA LEU A 213 2.14 -1.58 -12.03
C LEU A 213 0.73 -2.19 -12.19
N LYS A 214 0.39 -2.66 -13.40
CA LYS A 214 -0.92 -3.27 -13.69
C LYS A 214 -1.03 -4.66 -13.07
N GLU A 215 0.04 -5.45 -13.13
CA GLU A 215 0.09 -6.76 -12.50
C GLU A 215 -0.09 -6.64 -10.98
N SER A 216 0.64 -5.70 -10.36
CA SER A 216 0.53 -5.40 -8.93
C SER A 216 -0.88 -4.93 -8.52
N ALA A 217 -1.63 -4.32 -9.43
CA ALA A 217 -2.99 -3.86 -9.16
C ALA A 217 -3.96 -5.01 -8.85
N GLY A 218 -3.84 -6.16 -9.52
CA GLY A 218 -4.76 -7.28 -9.27
C GLY A 218 -4.70 -7.79 -7.83
N GLN A 219 -3.50 -7.84 -7.26
CA GLN A 219 -3.25 -8.32 -5.91
C GLN A 219 -3.49 -7.24 -4.83
N LEU A 220 -3.14 -5.98 -5.13
CA LEU A 220 -3.09 -4.91 -4.13
C LEU A 220 -4.27 -3.94 -4.20
N ASP A 221 -5.13 -3.96 -5.22
CA ASP A 221 -6.28 -3.03 -5.34
C ASP A 221 -7.30 -3.20 -4.20
N LYS A 222 -7.30 -4.34 -3.51
CA LYS A 222 -8.11 -4.57 -2.31
C LYS A 222 -7.51 -3.97 -1.04
N LEU A 223 -6.21 -3.66 -1.04
CA LEU A 223 -5.52 -3.16 0.14
C LEU A 223 -5.76 -1.65 0.33
N PRO A 224 -6.00 -1.21 1.58
CA PRO A 224 -6.17 0.20 1.86
C PRO A 224 -4.88 0.98 1.51
N GLY A 225 -5.05 2.13 0.86
CA GLY A 225 -3.94 3.03 0.50
C GLY A 225 -3.26 2.74 -0.84
N TRP A 226 -3.32 1.52 -1.37
CA TRP A 226 -2.75 1.19 -2.68
C TRP A 226 -3.32 2.03 -3.84
N PRO A 227 -4.64 2.25 -3.96
CA PRO A 227 -5.19 3.05 -5.06
C PRO A 227 -4.63 4.48 -5.12
N ALA A 228 -4.45 5.11 -3.96
CA ALA A 228 -3.86 6.44 -3.85
C ALA A 228 -2.37 6.44 -4.27
N TRP A 229 -1.62 5.43 -3.82
CA TRP A 229 -0.22 5.21 -4.19
C TRP A 229 -0.06 5.02 -5.71
N ARG A 230 -0.84 4.11 -6.30
CA ARG A 230 -0.86 3.82 -7.73
C ARG A 230 -1.15 5.07 -8.55
N LYS A 231 -2.14 5.87 -8.15
CA LYS A 231 -2.49 7.12 -8.84
C LYS A 231 -1.32 8.11 -8.86
N ARG A 232 -0.61 8.27 -7.74
CA ARG A 232 0.58 9.14 -7.65
C ARG A 232 1.70 8.67 -8.57
N LEU A 233 2.01 7.37 -8.56
CA LEU A 233 3.05 6.80 -9.42
C LEU A 233 2.70 6.90 -10.92
N ALA A 234 1.44 6.63 -11.29
CA ALA A 234 0.96 6.77 -12.66
C ALA A 234 1.08 8.21 -13.17
N ALA A 235 0.73 9.20 -12.35
CA ALA A 235 0.91 10.61 -12.70
C ALA A 235 2.38 10.97 -12.93
N ARG A 236 3.29 10.47 -12.07
CA ARG A 236 4.74 10.66 -12.24
C ARG A 236 5.26 10.00 -13.52
N GLN A 237 4.83 8.79 -13.82
CA GLN A 237 5.19 8.08 -15.05
C GLN A 237 4.72 8.83 -16.29
N ALA A 238 3.48 9.34 -16.31
CA ALA A 238 2.97 10.17 -17.41
C ALA A 238 3.84 11.44 -17.61
N GLY A 239 4.29 12.06 -16.52
CA GLY A 239 5.24 13.17 -16.56
C GLY A 239 6.60 12.80 -17.19
N LEU A 240 7.17 11.64 -16.83
CA LEU A 240 8.41 11.14 -17.42
C LEU A 240 8.22 10.80 -18.91
N GLN A 241 7.09 10.23 -19.29
CA GLN A 241 6.77 9.93 -20.69
C GLN A 241 6.74 11.21 -21.54
N ALA A 242 6.09 12.27 -21.07
CA ALA A 242 6.05 13.56 -21.76
C ALA A 242 7.46 14.19 -21.91
N ARG A 243 8.29 14.10 -20.86
CA ARG A 243 9.68 14.56 -20.88
C ARG A 243 10.54 13.75 -21.87
N LEU A 244 10.38 12.43 -21.90
CA LEU A 244 11.06 11.54 -22.85
C LEU A 244 10.72 11.92 -24.30
N GLU A 245 9.44 12.11 -24.62
CA GLU A 245 9.04 12.50 -25.97
C GLU A 245 9.64 13.83 -26.40
N LYS A 246 9.69 14.80 -25.48
CA LYS A 246 10.34 16.09 -25.70
C LYS A 246 11.84 15.94 -25.95
N ALA A 247 12.54 15.12 -25.17
CA ALA A 247 13.95 14.82 -25.38
C ALA A 247 14.20 14.14 -26.74
N VAL A 248 13.35 13.19 -27.13
CA VAL A 248 13.40 12.52 -28.44
C VAL A 248 13.19 13.50 -29.59
N ARG A 249 12.22 14.42 -29.49
CA ARG A 249 12.00 15.47 -30.49
C ARG A 249 13.25 16.34 -30.65
N ARG A 250 13.86 16.76 -29.54
CA ARG A 250 15.14 17.52 -29.55
C ARG A 250 16.28 16.73 -30.19
N GLY A 251 16.42 15.45 -29.87
CA GLY A 251 17.41 14.55 -30.48
C GLY A 251 17.27 14.45 -31.99
N LYS A 252 16.05 14.25 -32.48
CA LYS A 252 15.75 14.21 -33.92
C LYS A 252 16.06 15.53 -34.63
N LEU A 253 15.81 16.68 -33.97
CA LEU A 253 16.19 18.00 -34.50
C LEU A 253 17.71 18.19 -34.58
N LEU A 254 18.45 17.68 -33.58
CA LEU A 254 19.91 17.70 -33.61
C LEU A 254 20.45 16.82 -34.74
N ALA A 255 19.93 15.59 -34.89
CA ALA A 255 20.31 14.69 -35.97
C ALA A 255 20.05 15.28 -37.38
N LEU A 256 18.96 16.05 -37.54
CA LEU A 256 18.70 16.80 -38.77
C LEU A 256 19.77 17.87 -39.03
N ALA A 257 20.13 18.64 -38.00
CA ALA A 257 21.06 19.75 -38.11
C ALA A 257 22.52 19.30 -38.31
N THR A 258 22.92 18.16 -37.73
CA THR A 258 24.28 17.62 -37.83
C THR A 258 24.48 16.62 -38.96
N GLY A 259 23.42 15.93 -39.41
CA GLY A 259 23.49 14.90 -40.44
C GLY A 259 22.89 15.32 -41.78
N ILE A 260 21.57 15.45 -41.83
CA ILE A 260 20.81 15.65 -43.09
C ILE A 260 21.14 16.99 -43.74
N LEU A 261 21.18 18.07 -42.96
CA LEU A 261 21.36 19.41 -43.53
C LEU A 261 22.75 19.69 -44.08
N PRO A 262 23.86 19.29 -43.41
CA PRO A 262 25.19 19.44 -43.99
C PRO A 262 25.34 18.63 -45.27
N ARG A 263 24.76 17.42 -45.32
CA ARG A 263 24.69 16.58 -46.53
C ARG A 263 23.94 17.29 -47.64
N ALA A 264 22.71 17.72 -47.41
CA ALA A 264 21.89 18.44 -48.40
C ALA A 264 22.61 19.67 -48.97
N ALA A 265 23.27 20.44 -48.10
CA ALA A 265 24.05 21.61 -48.52
C ALA A 265 25.24 21.22 -49.40
N ARG A 266 26.01 20.18 -49.04
CA ARG A 266 27.13 19.68 -49.86
C ARG A 266 26.65 19.13 -51.21
N THR A 267 25.59 18.33 -51.21
CA THR A 267 25.00 17.77 -52.44
C THR A 267 24.50 18.88 -53.37
N SER A 268 23.88 19.93 -52.82
CA SER A 268 23.44 21.09 -53.62
C SER A 268 24.61 21.88 -54.24
N LEU A 269 25.74 22.00 -53.54
CA LEU A 269 26.96 22.62 -54.06
C LEU A 269 27.60 21.76 -55.16
N GLN A 270 27.69 20.44 -54.95
CA GLN A 270 28.19 19.49 -55.96
C GLN A 270 27.35 19.53 -57.23
N ALA A 271 26.02 19.61 -57.10
CA ALA A 271 25.12 19.73 -58.24
C ALA A 271 25.39 20.98 -59.09
N ALA A 272 25.79 22.09 -58.46
CA ALA A 272 26.10 23.35 -59.15
C ALA A 272 27.43 23.31 -59.91
N THR A 273 28.38 22.48 -59.49
CA THR A 273 29.69 22.32 -60.14
C THR A 273 29.74 21.16 -61.15
N THR A 274 28.72 20.30 -61.16
CA THR A 274 28.66 19.13 -62.05
C THR A 274 28.27 19.55 -63.47
N ARG A 275 29.09 19.19 -64.46
CA ARG A 275 28.84 19.51 -65.88
C ARG A 275 27.80 18.59 -66.53
N ASP A 276 27.71 17.33 -66.09
CA ASP A 276 26.67 16.40 -66.56
C ASP A 276 25.29 16.80 -66.00
N LEU A 277 24.37 17.08 -66.93
CA LEU A 277 22.99 17.47 -66.63
C LEU A 277 22.20 16.36 -65.91
N GLN A 278 22.41 15.09 -66.24
CA GLN A 278 21.67 13.99 -65.61
C GLN A 278 22.14 13.76 -64.17
N GLN A 279 23.45 13.78 -63.94
CA GLN A 279 24.01 13.73 -62.60
C GLN A 279 23.62 14.96 -61.76
N SER A 280 23.67 16.17 -62.34
CA SER A 280 23.20 17.39 -61.68
C SER A 280 21.73 17.27 -61.26
N ARG A 281 20.84 16.79 -62.15
CA ARG A 281 19.42 16.50 -61.81
C ARG A 281 19.26 15.59 -60.60
N LYS A 282 19.98 14.46 -60.58
CA LYS A 282 19.93 13.50 -59.45
C LYS A 282 20.38 14.15 -58.13
N LEU A 283 21.46 14.92 -58.16
CA LEU A 283 21.99 15.60 -56.98
C LEU A 283 21.05 16.70 -56.46
N VAL A 284 20.48 17.52 -57.35
CA VAL A 284 19.48 18.54 -56.95
C VAL A 284 18.22 17.85 -56.38
N GLN A 285 17.79 16.74 -56.98
CA GLN A 285 16.64 15.98 -56.49
C GLN A 285 16.89 15.44 -55.07
N GLN A 286 18.05 14.84 -54.83
CA GLN A 286 18.45 14.36 -53.50
C GLN A 286 18.48 15.51 -52.46
N ALA A 287 19.08 16.65 -52.81
CA ALA A 287 19.09 17.82 -51.92
C ALA A 287 17.67 18.37 -51.67
N TYR A 288 16.80 18.37 -52.69
CA TYR A 288 15.40 18.74 -52.56
C TYR A 288 14.66 17.84 -51.56
N ASP A 289 14.83 16.53 -51.67
CA ASP A 289 14.18 15.56 -50.79
C ASP A 289 14.67 15.68 -49.33
N ASP A 290 15.97 15.91 -49.13
CA ASP A 290 16.53 16.16 -47.80
C ASP A 290 16.00 17.46 -47.16
N TYR A 291 15.93 18.56 -47.92
CA TYR A 291 15.36 19.82 -47.42
C TYR A 291 13.86 19.70 -47.15
N ARG A 292 13.14 18.92 -47.96
CA ARG A 292 11.72 18.63 -47.75
C ARG A 292 11.52 17.86 -46.46
N LYS A 293 12.26 16.77 -46.25
CA LYS A 293 12.24 15.98 -45.02
C LYS A 293 12.58 16.82 -43.80
N CYS A 294 13.59 17.68 -43.88
CA CYS A 294 13.88 18.65 -42.81
C CYS A 294 12.65 19.50 -42.48
N LEU A 295 12.06 20.14 -43.51
CA LEU A 295 10.96 21.07 -43.30
C LEU A 295 9.75 20.38 -42.69
N GLU A 296 9.39 19.19 -43.18
CA GLU A 296 8.28 18.38 -42.68
C GLU A 296 8.47 18.01 -41.20
N VAL A 297 9.65 17.49 -40.82
CA VAL A 297 9.93 17.11 -39.44
C VAL A 297 9.92 18.33 -38.51
N VAL A 298 10.54 19.43 -38.90
CA VAL A 298 10.58 20.67 -38.10
C VAL A 298 9.17 21.24 -37.93
N GLN A 299 8.35 21.26 -38.99
CA GLN A 299 6.97 21.73 -38.90
C GLN A 299 6.13 20.85 -37.99
N ARG A 300 6.24 19.53 -38.13
CA ARG A 300 5.53 18.57 -37.27
C ARG A 300 5.87 18.77 -35.80
N PHE A 301 7.15 18.94 -35.46
CA PHE A 301 7.54 19.15 -34.06
C PHE A 301 7.15 20.52 -33.52
N LEU A 302 7.20 21.57 -34.33
CA LEU A 302 6.73 22.90 -33.91
C LEU A 302 5.21 22.99 -33.76
N ALA A 303 4.45 22.16 -34.49
CA ALA A 303 3.01 22.07 -34.31
C ALA A 303 2.65 21.43 -32.96
N VAL A 304 3.38 20.39 -32.56
CA VAL A 304 3.17 19.71 -31.27
C VAL A 304 3.75 20.52 -30.10
N GLU A 305 4.93 21.12 -30.26
CA GLU A 305 5.64 21.82 -29.19
C GLU A 305 6.21 23.17 -29.69
N PRO A 306 5.40 24.24 -29.69
CA PRO A 306 5.81 25.56 -30.20
C PRO A 306 7.03 26.15 -29.49
N SER A 307 7.25 25.79 -28.21
CA SER A 307 8.40 26.23 -27.42
C SER A 307 9.75 25.75 -27.99
N LEU A 308 9.76 24.67 -28.79
CA LEU A 308 10.94 24.22 -29.53
C LEU A 308 11.46 25.26 -30.52
N ALA A 309 10.66 26.26 -30.92
CA ALA A 309 11.08 27.32 -31.84
C ALA A 309 12.36 28.04 -31.38
N ARG A 310 12.57 28.17 -30.06
CA ARG A 310 13.72 28.82 -29.45
C ARG A 310 14.89 27.86 -29.18
N PHE A 311 14.68 26.55 -29.26
CA PHE A 311 15.72 25.54 -29.07
C PHE A 311 16.87 25.78 -30.05
N ARG A 312 18.10 25.64 -29.57
CA ARG A 312 19.31 25.93 -30.34
C ARG A 312 19.93 24.63 -30.84
N VAL A 313 20.17 24.56 -32.15
CA VAL A 313 20.86 23.45 -32.83
C VAL A 313 22.19 23.94 -33.40
N PRO A 314 23.24 23.10 -33.43
CA PRO A 314 24.51 23.45 -34.06
C PRO A 314 24.36 23.48 -35.59
N TRP A 315 24.91 24.51 -36.22
CA TRP A 315 24.97 24.65 -37.69
C TRP A 315 26.18 25.48 -38.11
N ARG A 316 27.12 24.86 -38.85
CA ARG A 316 28.34 25.50 -39.42
C ARG A 316 28.97 26.50 -38.44
N SER A 317 29.56 25.97 -37.36
CA SER A 317 30.17 26.67 -36.20
C SER A 317 29.27 27.58 -35.34
N THR A 318 28.01 27.82 -35.73
CA THR A 318 27.09 28.70 -34.97
C THR A 318 25.89 27.95 -34.39
N ARG A 319 25.30 28.45 -33.30
CA ARG A 319 24.05 27.91 -32.75
C ARG A 319 22.84 28.64 -33.33
N ARG A 320 22.02 27.95 -34.10
CA ARG A 320 20.81 28.50 -34.74
C ARG A 320 19.55 27.99 -34.07
N SER A 321 18.49 28.79 -34.08
CA SER A 321 17.20 28.36 -33.52
C SER A 321 16.48 27.39 -34.46
N VAL A 322 15.56 26.57 -33.93
CA VAL A 322 14.68 25.74 -34.77
C VAL A 322 13.77 26.59 -35.66
N SER A 323 13.38 27.79 -35.22
CA SER A 323 12.67 28.74 -36.08
C SER A 323 13.50 29.18 -37.30
N TRP A 324 14.81 29.40 -37.11
CA TRP A 324 15.74 29.64 -38.20
C TRP A 324 15.87 28.40 -39.08
N LEU A 325 15.99 27.21 -38.49
CA LEU A 325 16.07 25.93 -39.20
C LEU A 325 14.89 25.73 -40.15
N ARG A 326 13.67 25.99 -39.68
CA ARG A 326 12.44 25.95 -40.50
C ARG A 326 12.54 26.89 -41.69
N ASN A 327 12.96 28.13 -41.46
CA ASN A 327 13.05 29.14 -42.52
C ASN A 327 14.17 28.79 -43.52
N HIS A 328 15.29 28.26 -43.03
CA HIS A 328 16.41 27.80 -43.83
C HIS A 328 16.02 26.61 -44.72
N CYS A 329 15.40 25.56 -44.16
CA CYS A 329 14.90 24.43 -44.96
C CYS A 329 13.86 24.88 -45.98
N ARG A 330 12.95 25.80 -45.63
CA ARG A 330 11.97 26.36 -46.57
C ARG A 330 12.62 27.17 -47.70
N ALA A 331 13.64 27.99 -47.40
CA ALA A 331 14.33 28.79 -48.39
C ALA A 331 15.10 27.90 -49.38
N ASN A 332 15.88 26.94 -48.88
CA ASN A 332 16.64 26.03 -49.73
C ASN A 332 15.74 25.10 -50.54
N LEU A 333 14.62 24.63 -49.98
CA LEU A 333 13.62 23.85 -50.72
C LEU A 333 13.08 24.62 -51.93
N ARG A 334 12.89 25.95 -51.81
CA ARG A 334 12.48 26.80 -52.95
C ARG A 334 13.60 26.95 -53.97
N ILE A 335 14.85 27.04 -53.53
CA ILE A 335 16.02 27.16 -54.42
C ILE A 335 16.20 25.86 -55.21
N THR A 336 16.26 24.71 -54.55
CA THR A 336 16.40 23.40 -55.21
C THR A 336 15.20 23.11 -56.11
N SER A 337 13.98 23.51 -55.72
CA SER A 337 12.81 23.43 -56.59
C SER A 337 12.97 24.26 -57.88
N ARG A 338 13.52 25.48 -57.80
CA ARG A 338 13.79 26.28 -59.00
C ARG A 338 14.88 25.64 -59.87
N MET A 339 15.92 25.09 -59.27
CA MET A 339 16.99 24.38 -59.98
C MET A 339 16.44 23.17 -60.74
N LEU A 340 15.62 22.33 -60.10
CA LEU A 340 14.96 21.19 -60.75
C LEU A 340 14.09 21.60 -61.94
N ARG A 341 13.32 22.69 -61.82
CA ARG A 341 12.53 23.23 -62.95
C ARG A 341 13.41 23.69 -64.10
N LYS A 342 14.52 24.39 -63.81
CA LYS A 342 15.49 24.81 -64.84
C LYS A 342 16.13 23.61 -65.54
N LEU A 343 16.31 22.51 -64.82
CA LEU A 343 16.80 21.25 -65.36
C LEU A 343 15.70 20.44 -66.06
N GLY A 344 14.47 20.94 -66.24
CA GLY A 344 13.41 20.25 -66.98
C GLY A 344 12.66 19.17 -66.17
N VAL A 345 12.84 19.11 -64.85
CA VAL A 345 12.14 18.14 -63.99
C VAL A 345 10.78 18.73 -63.56
N LYS A 346 9.68 18.00 -63.82
CA LYS A 346 8.34 18.35 -63.31
C LYS A 346 8.24 18.00 -61.83
N ILE A 347 8.06 19.00 -60.98
CA ILE A 347 7.97 18.84 -59.52
C ILE A 347 6.49 18.86 -59.12
N LYS A 348 6.00 17.82 -58.42
CA LYS A 348 4.67 17.85 -57.79
C LYS A 348 4.61 19.02 -56.80
N ALA A 349 3.58 19.86 -56.90
CA ALA A 349 3.42 21.01 -56.02
C ALA A 349 3.38 20.58 -54.54
N LEU A 350 4.06 21.34 -53.68
CA LEU A 350 3.97 21.15 -52.23
C LEU A 350 2.50 21.35 -51.79
N PRO A 351 1.98 20.54 -50.85
CA PRO A 351 0.65 20.76 -50.31
C PRO A 351 0.55 22.18 -49.73
N ALA A 352 -0.53 22.88 -50.09
CA ALA A 352 -0.78 24.22 -49.61
C ALA A 352 -0.79 24.25 -48.08
N ARG A 353 -0.33 25.37 -47.50
CA ARG A 353 -0.45 25.61 -46.05
C ARG A 353 -1.92 25.40 -45.66
N PRO A 354 -2.26 24.64 -44.60
CA PRO A 354 -3.60 24.68 -44.08
C PRO A 354 -3.91 26.14 -43.75
N ALA A 355 -5.01 26.65 -44.30
CA ALA A 355 -5.47 27.99 -44.00
C ALA A 355 -5.63 28.11 -42.48
N PRO A 356 -5.23 29.24 -41.86
CA PRO A 356 -5.56 29.44 -40.46
C PRO A 356 -7.07 29.33 -40.33
N GLU A 357 -7.56 28.35 -39.56
CA GLU A 357 -8.95 28.28 -39.18
C GLU A 357 -9.33 29.65 -38.62
N LYS A 358 -10.28 30.32 -39.31
CA LYS A 358 -10.88 31.54 -38.83
C LYS A 358 -11.53 31.19 -37.49
N LYS A 359 -10.87 31.54 -36.39
CA LYS A 359 -11.50 31.55 -35.07
C LYS A 359 -12.78 32.38 -35.21
N LYS A 360 -13.94 31.76 -34.96
CA LYS A 360 -15.21 32.48 -34.81
C LYS A 360 -14.98 33.60 -33.79
N PRO A 361 -15.41 34.84 -34.07
CA PRO A 361 -15.28 35.93 -33.12
C PRO A 361 -16.19 35.60 -31.93
N THR A 362 -15.60 35.32 -30.77
CA THR A 362 -16.30 35.42 -29.49
C THR A 362 -16.57 36.89 -29.25
N THR A 363 -17.85 37.25 -29.28
CA THR A 363 -18.41 38.52 -28.83
C THR A 363 -17.93 38.84 -27.43
N SER A 364 -16.95 39.73 -27.33
CA SER A 364 -16.53 40.40 -26.10
C SER A 364 -16.67 41.88 -26.35
N THR A 365 -17.77 42.44 -25.85
CA THR A 365 -18.07 43.87 -25.78
C THR A 365 -17.00 44.56 -24.94
N ILE A 366 -16.10 45.31 -25.59
CA ILE A 366 -15.21 46.27 -24.92
C ILE A 366 -15.35 47.60 -25.69
N PRO A 367 -15.61 48.72 -24.99
CA PRO A 367 -15.96 49.97 -25.64
C PRO A 367 -14.76 50.62 -26.32
N ALA A 368 -15.06 51.27 -27.44
CA ALA A 368 -14.13 52.02 -28.27
C ALA A 368 -13.41 53.13 -27.50
N LYS A 369 -12.12 53.34 -27.80
CA LYS A 369 -11.54 54.70 -27.87
C LYS A 369 -10.18 54.80 -28.58
N LYS A 370 -10.15 55.81 -29.46
CA LYS A 370 -9.05 56.65 -29.97
C LYS A 370 -8.11 56.08 -31.06
N LYS A 371 -8.49 56.41 -32.29
CA LYS A 371 -7.65 56.50 -33.52
C LYS A 371 -6.33 57.23 -33.22
N LYS A 372 -5.19 56.53 -33.34
CA LYS A 372 -3.87 57.18 -33.44
C LYS A 372 -3.57 57.52 -34.91
N LYS A 373 -3.24 58.81 -35.13
CA LYS A 373 -2.87 59.44 -36.40
C LYS A 373 -1.79 58.66 -37.16
N LYS A 374 -2.00 58.49 -38.48
CA LYS A 374 -0.99 58.06 -39.47
C LYS A 374 0.22 59.00 -39.43
N LYS A 375 1.39 58.50 -39.02
CA LYS A 375 2.68 59.18 -39.28
C LYS A 375 3.11 58.86 -40.72
N LYS A 376 3.21 59.92 -41.54
CA LYS A 376 3.78 59.90 -42.90
C LYS A 376 5.23 59.38 -42.84
N ARG A 377 5.55 58.40 -43.69
CA ARG A 377 6.92 57.98 -44.00
C ARG A 377 7.65 59.14 -44.68
N ARG A 378 8.76 59.61 -44.11
CA ARG A 378 9.72 60.50 -44.79
C ARG A 378 10.77 59.68 -45.54
N GLY A 379 11.27 60.29 -46.60
CA GLY A 379 12.02 59.69 -47.68
C GLY A 379 13.34 59.05 -47.27
N ARG A 380 13.64 58.00 -48.02
CA ARG A 380 14.95 57.39 -48.18
C ARG A 380 15.88 58.42 -48.82
N ILE A 381 16.96 58.82 -48.14
CA ILE A 381 18.09 59.48 -48.78
C ILE A 381 19.05 58.35 -49.20
N ARG A 382 19.25 58.23 -50.52
CA ARG A 382 20.39 57.52 -51.11
C ARG A 382 21.60 58.45 -51.00
N ARG A 383 22.72 57.97 -50.47
CA ARG A 383 24.04 58.50 -50.82
C ARG A 383 24.77 57.45 -51.64
N TRP A 384 25.41 57.97 -52.70
CA TRP A 384 26.24 57.26 -53.65
C TRP A 384 27.46 56.66 -52.98
#